data_AF-A0A2M7CMP1-F1
#
_entry.id   AF-A0A2M7CMP1-F1
#
_cell.length_a   1.000
_cell.length_b   1.000
_cell.length_c   1.000
_cell.angle_alpha   90.00
_cell.angle_beta   90.00
_cell.angle_gamma   90.00
#
_symmetry.space_group_name_H-M   'P 1'
#
loop_
_entity.id
_entity.type
_entity.pdbx_description
1 polymer ?
#
loop_
_entity_poly.entity_id
_entity_poly.type
_entity_poly.pdbx_seq_one_letter_code
_entity_poly.pdbx_strand_id
1 'polypeptide(L)'
;MPEPKFLLIICGFYNLGFAIFHLLFWKIFRWKGDLASLTHVNRSIMQILNLRLTYVFLVMAFVLFVFQPELIVTKLGQALLIAFSIFWFMRAVEQVVFFGLKHKVSNALTVLFLVGGVIHLLPVL
;
A
#
# COMPACT_ATOMS: atom_id res chain seq x y z
N MET A 1 0.89 8.06 -23.64
CA MET A 1 1.04 7.42 -22.31
C MET A 1 2.37 7.87 -21.74
N PRO A 2 2.52 8.08 -20.41
CA PRO A 2 3.80 8.40 -19.82
C PRO A 2 4.81 7.27 -20.05
N GLU A 3 6.11 7.61 -20.12
CA GLU A 3 7.21 6.64 -20.16
C GLU A 3 7.07 5.62 -19.01
N PRO A 4 7.18 4.31 -19.26
CA PRO A 4 7.00 3.28 -18.22
C PRO A 4 7.85 3.51 -16.98
N LYS A 5 9.08 4.01 -17.15
CA LYS A 5 9.98 4.36 -16.03
C LYS A 5 9.42 5.49 -15.15
N PHE A 6 8.79 6.49 -15.75
CA PHE A 6 8.16 7.59 -15.00
C PHE A 6 6.99 7.08 -14.15
N LEU A 7 6.19 6.15 -14.66
CA LEU A 7 5.12 5.49 -13.90
C LEU A 7 5.66 4.70 -12.71
N LEU A 8 6.78 3.98 -12.87
CA LEU A 8 7.41 3.26 -11.76
C LEU A 8 7.89 4.19 -10.64
N ILE A 9 8.42 5.38 -10.98
CA ILE A 9 8.80 6.39 -9.99
C ILE A 9 7.57 6.86 -9.20
N ILE A 10 6.45 7.13 -9.88
CA ILE A 10 5.19 7.51 -9.20
C ILE A 10 4.74 6.39 -8.26
N CYS A 11 4.77 5.13 -8.72
CA CYS A 11 4.46 3.97 -7.87
C CYS A 11 5.39 3.89 -6.66
N GLY A 12 6.69 4.15 -6.84
CA GLY A 12 7.67 4.13 -5.77
C GLY A 12 7.34 5.15 -4.67
N PHE A 13 7.07 6.41 -5.05
CA PHE A 13 6.67 7.44 -4.11
C PHE A 13 5.31 7.15 -3.46
N TYR A 14 4.37 6.57 -4.21
CA TYR A 14 3.09 6.13 -3.69
C TYR A 14 3.26 5.09 -2.56
N ASN A 15 4.06 4.04 -2.78
CA ASN A 15 4.33 3.05 -1.73
C ASN A 15 5.10 3.65 -0.55
N LEU A 16 6.08 4.51 -0.81
CA LEU A 16 6.82 5.20 0.26
C LEU A 16 5.89 6.08 1.11
N GLY A 17 4.96 6.80 0.48
CA GLY A 17 3.92 7.56 1.16
C GLY A 17 3.05 6.69 2.05
N PHE A 18 2.68 5.50 1.59
CA PHE A 18 1.93 4.54 2.40
C PHE A 18 2.73 3.94 3.55
N ALA A 19 4.03 3.67 3.37
CA ALA A 19 4.89 3.28 4.47
C ALA A 19 4.93 4.35 5.56
N ILE A 20 5.13 5.61 5.19
CA ILE A 20 5.11 6.75 6.12
C ILE A 20 3.74 6.87 6.80
N PHE A 21 2.64 6.76 6.04
CA PHE A 21 1.29 6.78 6.58
C PHE A 21 1.08 5.72 7.68
N HIS A 22 1.54 4.49 7.48
CA HIS A 22 1.46 3.41 8.48
C HIS A 22 2.35 3.67 9.70
N LEU A 23 3.52 4.30 9.51
CA LEU A 23 4.38 4.79 10.60
C LEU A 23 3.69 5.85 11.47
N LEU A 24 2.70 6.57 10.92
CA LEU A 24 1.95 7.57 11.68
C LEU A 24 0.75 7.00 12.44
N PHE A 25 0.40 5.71 12.28
CA PHE A 25 -0.79 5.11 12.92
C PHE A 25 -0.76 5.22 14.44
N TRP A 26 0.42 5.04 15.05
CA TRP A 26 0.61 5.21 16.49
C TRP A 26 0.14 6.58 16.99
N LYS A 27 0.31 7.63 16.18
CA LYS A 27 -0.07 9.01 16.49
C LYS A 27 -1.52 9.29 16.07
N ILE A 28 -1.87 9.01 14.81
CA ILE A 28 -3.17 9.32 14.22
C ILE A 28 -4.31 8.62 14.98
N PHE A 29 -4.12 7.34 15.31
CA PHE A 29 -5.12 6.51 15.98
C PHE A 29 -4.84 6.32 17.47
N ARG A 30 -3.91 7.09 18.05
CA ARG A 30 -3.59 7.08 19.49
C ARG A 30 -3.42 5.65 20.06
N TRP A 31 -2.78 4.75 19.30
CA TRP A 31 -2.77 3.30 19.59
C TRP A 31 -2.25 2.91 20.97
N LYS A 32 -1.45 3.76 21.63
CA LYS A 32 -1.05 3.54 23.02
C LYS A 32 -2.26 3.44 23.97
N GLY A 33 -3.30 4.24 23.73
CA GLY A 33 -4.56 4.19 24.48
C GLY A 33 -5.54 3.19 23.88
N ASP A 34 -5.84 3.33 22.58
CA ASP A 34 -6.94 2.60 21.95
C ASP A 34 -6.70 1.07 21.90
N LEU A 35 -5.44 0.61 21.82
CA LEU A 35 -5.12 -0.82 21.85
C LEU A 35 -4.94 -1.38 23.27
N ALA A 36 -5.01 -0.54 24.31
CA ALA A 36 -4.79 -0.98 25.69
C ALA A 36 -5.90 -1.92 26.20
N SER A 37 -7.10 -1.80 25.64
CA SER A 37 -8.24 -2.67 25.94
C SER A 37 -8.13 -4.07 25.34
N LEU A 38 -7.21 -4.29 24.38
CA LEU A 38 -6.99 -5.59 23.77
C LEU A 38 -6.16 -6.51 24.67
N THR A 39 -6.36 -7.82 24.50
CA THR A 39 -5.44 -8.82 25.07
C THR A 39 -4.01 -8.56 24.59
N HIS A 40 -3.02 -9.01 25.37
CA HIS A 40 -1.62 -8.88 24.99
C HIS A 40 -1.36 -9.44 23.59
N VAL A 41 -1.90 -10.62 23.28
CA VAL A 41 -1.73 -11.30 21.99
C VAL A 41 -2.30 -10.45 20.85
N ASN A 42 -3.55 -9.99 20.94
CA ASN A 42 -4.18 -9.23 19.87
C ASN A 42 -3.51 -7.86 19.65
N ARG A 43 -3.11 -7.19 20.74
CA ARG A 43 -2.34 -5.94 20.65
C ARG A 43 -1.02 -6.16 19.93
N SER A 44 -0.28 -7.22 20.28
CA SER A 44 0.99 -7.55 19.65
C SER A 44 0.83 -7.91 18.16
N ILE A 45 -0.22 -8.65 17.80
CA ILE A 45 -0.54 -8.97 16.40
C ILE A 45 -0.76 -7.67 15.60
N MET A 46 -1.55 -6.73 16.11
CA MET A 46 -1.79 -5.43 15.43
C MET A 46 -0.49 -4.66 15.18
N GLN A 47 0.42 -4.64 16.17
CA GLN A 47 1.73 -3.98 16.04
C GLN A 47 2.59 -4.65 14.96
N ILE A 48 2.68 -5.97 14.99
CA ILE A 48 3.47 -6.75 14.04
C ILE A 48 2.91 -6.58 12.63
N LEU A 49 1.59 -6.65 12.44
CA LEU A 49 0.95 -6.44 11.14
C LEU A 49 1.26 -5.05 10.58
N ASN A 50 1.18 -3.99 11.39
CA ASN A 50 1.50 -2.64 10.93
C ASN A 50 2.98 -2.51 10.51
N LEU A 51 3.90 -3.07 11.31
CA LEU A 51 5.33 -3.05 11.01
C LEU A 51 5.69 -3.88 9.78
N ARG A 52 5.10 -5.07 9.62
CA ARG A 52 5.35 -5.93 8.45
C ARG A 52 4.79 -5.30 7.18
N LEU A 53 3.60 -4.71 7.24
CA LEU A 53 3.02 -4.04 6.09
C LEU A 53 3.82 -2.78 5.69
N THR A 54 4.26 -2.00 6.67
CA THR A 54 5.20 -0.89 6.44
C THR A 54 6.47 -1.36 5.73
N TYR A 55 7.07 -2.46 6.22
CA TYR A 55 8.26 -3.04 5.62
C TYR A 55 8.02 -3.47 4.16
N VAL A 56 6.89 -4.13 3.86
CA VAL A 56 6.52 -4.53 2.50
C VAL A 56 6.43 -3.31 1.57
N PHE A 57 5.82 -2.21 2.01
CA PHE A 57 5.77 -0.97 1.22
C PHE A 57 7.15 -0.35 1.00
N LEU A 58 8.04 -0.37 2.00
CA LEU A 58 9.41 0.11 1.84
C LEU A 58 10.20 -0.75 0.84
N VAL A 59 10.07 -2.08 0.91
CA VAL A 59 10.71 -3.00 -0.03
C VAL A 59 10.19 -2.75 -1.44
N MET A 60 8.88 -2.61 -1.64
CA MET A 60 8.33 -2.34 -2.96
C MET A 60 8.77 -0.98 -3.50
N ALA A 61 8.78 0.06 -2.67
CA ALA A 61 9.29 1.37 -3.06
C ALA A 61 10.76 1.28 -3.51
N PHE A 62 11.61 0.59 -2.75
CA PHE A 62 13.00 0.33 -3.12
C PHE A 62 13.09 -0.39 -4.46
N VAL A 63 12.29 -1.45 -4.66
CA VAL A 63 12.29 -2.22 -5.91
C VAL A 63 11.88 -1.35 -7.11
N LEU A 64 10.85 -0.52 -6.96
CA LEU A 64 10.35 0.41 -7.98
C LEU A 64 11.34 1.51 -8.35
N PHE A 65 12.23 1.91 -7.44
CA PHE A 65 13.27 2.90 -7.72
C PHE A 65 14.54 2.29 -8.31
N VAL A 66 14.91 1.07 -7.91
CA VAL A 66 16.22 0.50 -8.22
C VAL A 66 16.20 -0.48 -9.41
N PHE A 67 15.16 -1.32 -9.54
CA PHE A 67 15.09 -2.41 -10.52
C PHE A 67 14.11 -2.12 -11.67
N GLN A 68 14.06 -0.87 -12.12
CA GLN A 68 13.09 -0.43 -13.13
C GLN A 68 13.18 -1.21 -14.46
N PRO A 69 14.37 -1.45 -15.05
CA PRO A 69 14.46 -2.24 -16.28
C PRO A 69 13.91 -3.66 -16.12
N GLU A 70 14.23 -4.32 -15.00
CA GLU A 70 13.80 -5.69 -14.72
C GLU A 70 12.29 -5.79 -14.50
N LEU A 71 11.70 -4.78 -13.84
CA LEU A 71 10.25 -4.70 -13.63
C LEU A 71 9.46 -4.63 -14.94
N ILE A 72 9.99 -3.94 -15.95
CA ILE A 72 9.33 -3.73 -17.23
C ILE A 72 9.56 -4.92 -18.17
N VAL A 73 10.80 -5.40 -18.26
CA VAL A 73 11.22 -6.34 -19.31
C VAL A 73 10.97 -7.81 -18.92
N THR A 74 11.01 -8.15 -17.63
CA THR A 74 10.93 -9.55 -17.20
C THR A 74 9.51 -9.95 -16.80
N LYS A 75 9.14 -11.20 -17.07
CA LYS A 75 7.85 -11.77 -16.63
C LYS A 75 7.68 -11.73 -15.10
N LEU A 76 8.77 -11.94 -14.36
CA LEU A 76 8.76 -11.86 -12.89
C LEU A 76 8.49 -10.43 -12.41
N GLY A 77 9.14 -9.45 -13.02
CA GLY A 77 8.92 -8.04 -12.75
C GLY A 77 7.48 -7.60 -13.00
N GLN A 78 6.94 -7.97 -14.17
CA GLN A 78 5.54 -7.70 -14.52
C GLN A 78 4.57 -8.41 -13.57
N ALA A 79 4.84 -9.67 -13.20
CA ALA A 79 4.02 -10.39 -12.21
C ALA A 79 4.03 -9.69 -10.85
N LEU A 80 5.16 -9.11 -10.42
CA LEU A 80 5.25 -8.36 -9.18
C LEU A 80 4.41 -7.07 -9.23
N LEU A 81 4.45 -6.34 -10.35
CA LEU A 81 3.61 -5.14 -10.58
C LEU A 81 2.12 -5.49 -10.56
N ILE A 82 1.73 -6.57 -11.25
CA ILE A 82 0.35 -7.08 -11.25
C ILE A 82 -0.07 -7.50 -9.84
N ALA A 83 0.79 -8.21 -9.11
CA ALA A 83 0.49 -8.62 -7.73
C ALA A 83 0.25 -7.40 -6.83
N PHE A 84 1.06 -6.34 -6.96
CA PHE A 84 0.85 -5.10 -6.21
C PHE A 84 -0.40 -4.33 -6.67
N SER A 85 -0.74 -4.37 -7.96
CA SER A 85 -2.01 -3.83 -8.46
C SER A 85 -3.20 -4.53 -7.81
N ILE A 86 -3.20 -5.88 -7.80
CA ILE A 86 -4.24 -6.70 -7.16
C ILE A 86 -4.29 -6.42 -5.65
N PHE A 87 -3.14 -6.31 -4.99
CA PHE A 87 -3.06 -5.93 -3.57
C PHE A 87 -3.84 -4.63 -3.30
N TRP A 88 -3.64 -3.59 -4.11
CA TRP A 88 -4.32 -2.32 -3.91
C TRP A 88 -5.82 -2.39 -4.21
N PHE A 89 -6.24 -3.14 -5.23
CA PHE A 89 -7.66 -3.35 -5.50
C PHE A 89 -8.35 -4.15 -4.38
N MET A 90 -7.73 -5.23 -3.90
CA MET A 90 -8.21 -5.98 -2.75
C MET A 90 -8.30 -5.09 -1.52
N ARG A 91 -7.29 -4.25 -1.28
CA ARG A 91 -7.32 -3.28 -0.17
C ARG A 91 -8.47 -2.27 -0.31
N ALA A 92 -8.80 -1.83 -1.52
CA ALA A 92 -9.96 -0.98 -1.76
C ALA A 92 -11.27 -1.71 -1.40
N VAL A 93 -11.41 -2.98 -1.77
CA VAL A 93 -12.57 -3.81 -1.39
C VAL A 93 -12.67 -3.94 0.14
N GLU A 94 -11.57 -4.27 0.82
CA GLU A 94 -11.51 -4.34 2.29
C GLU A 94 -11.88 -3.00 2.94
N GLN A 95 -11.50 -1.88 2.34
CA GLN A 95 -11.88 -0.55 2.83
C GLN A 95 -13.39 -0.37 2.82
N VAL A 96 -14.06 -0.76 1.73
CA VAL A 96 -15.51 -0.69 1.62
C VAL A 96 -16.19 -1.65 2.59
N VAL A 97 -15.71 -2.90 2.68
CA VAL A 97 -16.31 -3.95 3.52
C VAL A 97 -16.21 -3.60 5.02
N PHE A 98 -15.04 -3.16 5.49
CA PHE A 98 -14.79 -2.96 6.93
C PHE A 98 -15.06 -1.53 7.42
N PHE A 99 -14.87 -0.51 6.57
CA PHE A 99 -15.05 0.90 6.99
C PHE A 99 -16.27 1.57 6.36
N GLY A 100 -16.86 0.98 5.31
CA GLY A 100 -18.00 1.53 4.58
C GLY A 100 -17.68 2.84 3.84
N LEU A 101 -18.71 3.39 3.17
CA LEU A 101 -18.61 4.60 2.33
C LEU A 101 -19.31 5.84 2.91
N LYS A 102 -19.71 5.78 4.19
CA LYS A 102 -20.43 6.88 4.86
C LYS A 102 -19.50 8.02 5.27
N HIS A 103 -18.21 7.75 5.47
CA HIS A 103 -17.23 8.73 5.94
C HIS A 103 -16.31 9.20 4.81
N LYS A 104 -16.17 10.53 4.67
CA LYS A 104 -15.34 11.15 3.62
C LYS A 104 -13.90 10.64 3.60
N VAL A 105 -13.31 10.40 4.78
CA VAL A 105 -11.94 9.85 4.90
C VAL A 105 -11.85 8.43 4.33
N SER A 106 -12.83 7.57 4.61
CA SER A 106 -12.89 6.22 4.05
C SER A 106 -13.01 6.25 2.53
N ASN A 107 -13.81 7.18 2.00
CA ASN A 107 -14.00 7.35 0.55
C ASN A 107 -12.70 7.83 -0.11
N ALA A 108 -12.01 8.81 0.49
CA ALA A 108 -10.73 9.30 0.01
C ALA A 108 -9.66 8.18 -0.01
N LEU A 109 -9.58 7.37 1.05
CA LEU A 109 -8.68 6.22 1.09
C LEU A 109 -9.05 5.16 0.05
N THR A 110 -10.34 4.89 -0.15
CA THR A 110 -10.81 3.96 -1.19
C THR A 110 -10.36 4.41 -2.57
N VAL A 111 -10.56 5.70 -2.91
CA VAL A 111 -10.10 6.27 -4.19
C VAL A 111 -8.59 6.17 -4.31
N LEU A 112 -7.85 6.46 -3.24
CA LEU A 112 -6.40 6.36 -3.23
C LEU A 112 -5.94 4.93 -3.53
N PHE A 113 -6.56 3.92 -2.91
CA PHE A 113 -6.28 2.50 -3.19
C PHE A 113 -6.61 2.10 -4.63
N LEU A 114 -7.74 2.56 -5.18
CA LEU A 114 -8.08 2.32 -6.59
C LEU A 114 -7.03 2.94 -7.53
N VAL A 115 -6.59 4.17 -7.25
CA VAL A 115 -5.49 4.81 -7.97
C VAL A 115 -4.22 3.97 -7.86
N GLY A 116 -3.89 3.49 -6.66
CA GLY A 116 -2.79 2.55 -6.42
C GLY A 116 -2.86 1.32 -7.33
N GLY A 117 -4.02 0.69 -7.43
CA GLY A 117 -4.23 -0.46 -8.31
C GLY A 117 -3.96 -0.13 -9.77
N VAL A 118 -4.51 0.99 -10.26
CA VAL A 118 -4.33 1.44 -11.65
C VAL A 118 -2.88 1.78 -11.96
N ILE A 119 -2.21 2.60 -11.14
CA ILE A 119 -0.84 3.06 -11.44
C ILE A 119 0.17 1.90 -11.47
N HIS A 120 -0.05 0.84 -10.70
CA HIS A 120 0.80 -0.36 -10.73
C HIS A 120 0.52 -1.27 -11.93
N LEU A 121 -0.69 -1.19 -12.51
CA LEU A 121 -1.06 -1.97 -13.70
C LEU A 121 -0.59 -1.31 -15.00
N LEU A 122 -0.60 0.02 -15.07
CA LEU A 122 -0.25 0.75 -16.31
C LEU A 122 1.13 0.39 -16.91
N PRO A 123 2.21 0.15 -16.15
CA PRO A 123 3.52 -0.19 -16.74
C PRO A 123 3.57 -1.56 -17.42
N VAL A 124 2.57 -2.42 -17.23
CA VAL A 124 2.50 -3.77 -17.83
C VAL A 124 1.49 -3.87 -18.98
N LEU A 125 0.80 -2.78 -19.31
CA LEU A 125 -0.14 -2.67 -20.43
C LEU A 125 0.53 -1.96 -21.62
#